data_AF-A0A955C4R3-F1
#
_entry.id   AF-A0A955C4R3-F1
#
_cell.length_a   1.000
_cell.length_b   1.000
_cell.length_c   1.000
_cell.angle_alpha   90.00
_cell.angle_beta   90.00
_cell.angle_gamma   90.00
#
_symmetry.space_group_name_H-M   'P 1'
#
loop_
_entity.id
_entity.type
_entity.pdbx_description
1 polymer ?
#
loop_
_entity_poly.entity_id
_entity_poly.type
_entity_poly.pdbx_seq_one_letter_code
_entity_poly.pdbx_strand_id
1 'polypeptide(L)'
;MLQLCVFGGYEGPLSREKKCFLTVFGSADLNRPTVARQLIAARSQKVGQTPASKMIFLTLFGATSIKYPTLAEEYLDLQQCVENGSLDLGDYKNYISELDQFQSSSMMSLTLFGSITEHSLPTENEEVEGLALQRHFGNISEDSGRILELGVGRTGAHRNSVVYQALQAG
;
A
#
# COMPACT_ATOMS: atom_id res chain seq x y z
N MET A 1 7.15 15.00 10.47
CA MET A 1 8.53 14.61 10.87
C MET A 1 9.39 14.36 9.63
N LEU A 2 10.72 14.49 9.73
CA LEU A 2 11.70 14.20 8.67
C LEU A 2 12.23 12.77 8.84
N GLN A 3 12.32 12.01 7.75
CA GLN A 3 13.08 10.77 7.70
C GLN A 3 14.33 10.97 6.85
N LEU A 4 15.49 10.63 7.42
CA LEU A 4 16.79 10.84 6.81
C LEU A 4 17.52 9.49 6.67
N CYS A 5 17.87 9.13 5.44
CA CYS A 5 18.79 8.04 5.11
C CYS A 5 20.04 8.67 4.48
N VAL A 6 21.21 8.55 5.14
CA VAL A 6 22.46 9.21 4.69
C VAL A 6 23.47 8.24 4.09
N PHE A 7 23.46 6.99 4.55
CA PHE A 7 24.29 5.92 4.00
C PHE A 7 23.55 4.59 4.21
N GLY A 8 23.40 3.79 3.16
CA GLY A 8 22.81 2.45 3.22
C GLY A 8 21.41 2.33 2.60
N GLY A 9 20.66 1.31 3.03
CA GLY A 9 19.30 1.04 2.58
C GLY A 9 18.29 1.24 3.71
N TYR A 10 17.15 1.86 3.43
CA TYR A 10 15.99 1.87 4.31
C TYR A 10 14.86 1.07 3.69
N GLU A 11 14.34 0.09 4.42
CA GLU A 11 13.09 -0.58 4.07
C GLU A 11 12.05 -0.30 5.17
N GLY A 12 10.84 0.11 4.79
CA GLY A 12 9.79 0.29 5.78
C GLY A 12 8.50 0.90 5.26
N PRO A 13 7.48 1.01 6.12
CA PRO A 13 6.17 1.53 5.71
C PRO A 13 6.22 3.03 5.47
N LEU A 14 5.51 3.47 4.43
CA LEU A 14 5.24 4.87 4.16
C LEU A 14 4.22 5.38 5.19
N SER A 15 4.71 6.04 6.23
CA SER A 15 3.87 6.65 7.27
C SER A 15 3.43 8.07 6.90
N ARG A 16 2.15 8.38 7.08
CA ARG A 16 1.57 9.72 6.89
C ARG A 16 2.10 10.77 7.88
N GLU A 17 2.70 10.35 9.00
CA GLU A 17 3.30 11.26 10.00
C GLU A 17 4.62 11.88 9.51
N LYS A 18 5.28 11.17 8.59
CA LYS A 18 6.53 11.59 7.97
C LYS A 18 6.18 12.32 6.68
N LYS A 19 6.55 13.60 6.61
CA LYS A 19 6.20 14.49 5.49
C LYS A 19 7.35 14.71 4.53
N CYS A 20 8.58 14.42 4.97
CA CYS A 20 9.78 14.61 4.18
C CYS A 20 10.66 13.37 4.32
N PHE A 21 11.04 12.79 3.20
CA PHE A 21 11.97 11.67 3.09
C PHE A 21 13.20 12.16 2.32
N LEU A 22 14.35 12.13 2.97
CA LEU A 22 15.63 12.56 2.41
C LEU A 22 16.55 11.35 2.32
N THR A 23 16.94 10.99 1.09
CA THR A 23 17.92 9.95 0.79
C THR A 23 19.17 10.60 0.21
N VAL A 24 20.28 10.43 0.91
CA VAL A 24 21.61 10.87 0.53
C VAL A 24 22.46 9.60 0.50
N PHE A 25 23.16 9.32 -0.61
CA PHE A 25 23.99 8.11 -0.81
C PHE A 25 23.38 6.77 -0.32
N GLY A 26 22.32 6.30 -0.96
CA GLY A 26 21.67 5.05 -0.54
C GLY A 26 20.43 4.64 -1.33
N SER A 27 19.64 3.72 -0.78
CA SER A 27 18.31 3.39 -1.29
C SER A 27 17.24 3.47 -0.21
N ALA A 28 16.02 3.79 -0.61
CA ALA A 28 14.85 3.76 0.26
C ALA A 28 13.71 3.01 -0.43
N ASP A 29 13.38 1.82 0.07
CA ASP A 29 12.24 1.01 -0.34
C ASP A 29 11.09 1.21 0.64
N LEU A 30 10.08 1.96 0.21
CA LEU A 30 8.95 2.38 1.03
C LEU A 30 7.70 1.61 0.61
N ASN A 31 7.09 0.89 1.54
CA ASN A 31 5.86 0.15 1.28
C ASN A 31 4.64 1.02 1.57
N ARG A 32 3.76 1.18 0.59
CA ARG A 32 2.49 1.88 0.77
C ARG A 32 1.61 1.09 1.76
N PRO A 33 0.85 1.78 2.62
CA PRO A 33 -0.15 1.10 3.43
C PRO A 33 -1.25 0.51 2.54
N THR A 34 -1.84 -0.59 2.97
CA THR A 34 -3.01 -1.23 2.33
C THR A 34 -4.23 -0.30 2.29
N VAL A 35 -5.15 -0.56 1.37
CA VAL A 35 -6.38 0.23 1.22
C VAL A 35 -7.19 0.25 2.52
N ALA A 36 -7.29 -0.89 3.21
CA ALA A 36 -7.98 -0.98 4.49
C ALA A 36 -7.37 -0.03 5.53
N ARG A 37 -6.04 -0.01 5.67
CA ARG A 37 -5.32 0.90 6.58
C ARG A 37 -5.47 2.36 6.16
N GLN A 38 -5.47 2.64 4.85
CA GLN A 38 -5.69 3.98 4.34
C GLN A 38 -7.10 4.50 4.66
N LEU A 39 -8.13 3.65 4.57
CA LEU A 39 -9.50 4.00 4.92
C LEU A 39 -9.64 4.30 6.41
N ILE A 40 -9.06 3.45 7.27
CA ILE A 40 -9.07 3.66 8.73
C ILE A 40 -8.37 4.99 9.07
N ALA A 41 -7.21 5.25 8.46
CA ALA A 41 -6.48 6.51 8.64
C ALA A 41 -7.27 7.73 8.12
N ALA A 42 -8.04 7.59 7.05
CA ALA A 42 -8.91 8.66 6.55
C ALA A 42 -10.11 8.90 7.49
N ARG A 43 -10.68 7.85 8.08
CA ARG A 43 -11.79 7.95 9.04
C ARG A 43 -11.37 8.64 10.33
N SER A 44 -10.20 8.33 10.87
CA SER A 44 -9.67 9.00 12.06
C SER A 44 -9.37 10.49 11.81
N GLN A 45 -8.98 10.86 10.59
CA GLN A 45 -8.74 12.25 10.20
C GLN A 45 -10.01 13.08 10.00
N LYS A 46 -11.14 12.48 9.60
CA LYS A 46 -12.43 13.21 9.53
C LYS A 46 -12.89 13.76 10.89
N VAL A 47 -12.36 13.22 12.00
CA VAL A 47 -12.64 13.68 13.38
C VAL A 47 -11.80 14.90 13.79
N GLY A 48 -10.81 15.31 12.98
CA GLY A 48 -10.00 16.50 13.23
C GLY A 48 -9.32 16.98 11.95
N GLN A 49 -9.95 17.95 11.27
CA GLN A 49 -9.50 18.54 10.01
C GLN A 49 -8.01 18.88 10.02
N THR A 50 -7.20 18.04 9.39
CA THR A 50 -5.87 18.43 8.91
C THR A 50 -5.86 18.26 7.39
N PRO A 51 -5.37 19.27 6.64
CA PRO A 51 -5.36 19.22 5.19
C PRO A 51 -4.52 18.06 4.67
N ALA A 52 -4.85 17.57 3.48
CA ALA A 52 -4.11 16.52 2.76
C ALA A 52 -2.60 16.82 2.82
N SER A 53 -1.90 16.01 3.60
CA SER A 53 -0.49 16.19 3.91
C SER A 53 0.34 15.85 2.69
N LYS A 54 0.91 16.88 2.03
CA LYS A 54 1.88 16.69 0.95
C LYS A 54 3.10 15.94 1.47
N MET A 55 3.51 14.88 0.77
CA MET A 55 4.74 14.14 1.06
C MET A 55 5.83 14.59 0.10
N ILE A 56 7.01 14.90 0.63
CA ILE A 56 8.17 15.35 -0.13
C ILE A 56 9.23 14.26 -0.11
N PHE A 57 9.72 13.86 -1.28
CA PHE A 57 10.82 12.91 -1.45
C PHE A 57 12.00 13.62 -2.09
N LEU A 58 13.16 13.60 -1.42
CA LEU A 58 14.39 14.20 -1.88
C LEU A 58 15.46 13.12 -2.01
N THR A 59 15.91 12.83 -3.23
CA THR A 59 16.96 11.83 -3.49
C THR A 59 18.17 12.53 -4.10
N LEU A 60 19.27 12.64 -3.36
CA LEU A 60 20.48 13.30 -3.86
C LEU A 60 21.35 12.34 -4.67
N PHE A 61 21.68 11.18 -4.11
CA PHE A 61 22.51 10.14 -4.72
C PHE A 61 21.92 8.79 -4.32
N GLY A 62 21.19 8.11 -5.22
CA GLY A 62 20.53 6.86 -4.83
C GLY A 62 19.25 6.49 -5.57
N ALA A 63 18.45 5.62 -4.94
CA ALA A 63 17.15 5.24 -5.47
C ALA A 63 16.08 5.25 -4.37
N THR A 64 14.94 5.89 -4.64
CA THR A 64 13.76 5.79 -3.77
C THR A 64 12.66 5.05 -4.53
N SER A 65 12.20 3.92 -4.01
CA SER A 65 11.11 3.11 -4.58
C SER A 65 9.94 3.10 -3.61
N ILE A 66 8.75 3.41 -4.10
CA ILE A 66 7.51 3.36 -3.33
C ILE A 66 6.66 2.23 -3.90
N LYS A 67 6.63 1.10 -3.19
CA LYS A 67 5.97 -0.13 -3.61
C LYS A 67 4.52 -0.18 -3.14
N TYR A 68 3.64 -0.69 -3.99
CA TYR A 68 2.31 -1.11 -3.57
C TYR A 68 2.40 -2.41 -2.74
N PRO A 69 1.49 -2.60 -1.77
CA PRO A 69 1.38 -3.88 -1.06
C PRO A 69 0.91 -4.99 -2.01
N THR A 70 1.27 -6.22 -1.69
CA THR A 70 0.83 -7.44 -2.41
C THR A 70 -0.66 -7.71 -2.21
N LEU A 71 -1.25 -8.56 -3.05
CA LEU A 71 -2.66 -8.99 -2.92
C LEU A 71 -2.89 -9.73 -1.62
N ALA A 72 -1.90 -10.52 -1.20
CA ALA A 72 -1.93 -11.24 0.06
C ALA A 72 -1.96 -10.25 1.24
N GLU A 73 -1.11 -9.22 1.23
CA GLU A 73 -1.10 -8.18 2.27
C GLU A 73 -2.41 -7.39 2.31
N GLU A 74 -2.94 -6.97 1.15
CA GLU A 74 -4.21 -6.27 1.05
C GLU A 74 -5.37 -7.11 1.59
N TYR A 75 -5.42 -8.40 1.24
CA TYR A 75 -6.44 -9.32 1.73
C TYR A 75 -6.35 -9.52 3.25
N LEU A 76 -5.17 -9.81 3.77
CA LEU A 76 -4.99 -10.10 5.20
C LEU A 76 -5.27 -8.87 6.07
N ASP A 77 -4.80 -7.70 5.66
CA ASP A 77 -5.12 -6.47 6.37
C ASP A 77 -6.62 -6.17 6.33
N LEU A 78 -7.28 -6.37 5.18
CA LEU A 78 -8.72 -6.17 5.06
C LEU A 78 -9.48 -7.14 5.96
N GLN A 79 -9.16 -8.43 5.91
CA GLN A 79 -9.75 -9.46 6.73
C GLN A 79 -9.61 -9.11 8.22
N GLN A 80 -8.40 -8.79 8.67
CA GLN A 80 -8.13 -8.40 10.05
C GLN A 80 -8.92 -7.16 10.47
N CYS A 81 -9.06 -6.17 9.59
CA CYS A 81 -9.83 -4.95 9.87
C CYS A 81 -11.34 -5.23 10.01
N VAL A 82 -11.88 -6.16 9.21
CA VAL A 82 -13.28 -6.60 9.27
C VAL A 82 -13.53 -7.44 10.52
N GLU A 83 -12.67 -8.42 10.80
CA GLU A 83 -12.76 -9.29 11.98
C GLU A 83 -12.70 -8.49 13.29
N ASN A 84 -11.85 -7.46 13.35
CA ASN A 84 -11.74 -6.58 14.51
C ASN A 84 -12.84 -5.49 14.56
N GLY A 85 -13.80 -5.49 13.63
CA GLY A 85 -14.88 -4.50 13.57
C GLY A 85 -14.42 -3.06 13.30
N SER A 86 -13.18 -2.88 12.84
CA SER A 86 -12.62 -1.55 12.54
C SER A 86 -13.13 -1.00 11.21
N LEU A 87 -13.65 -1.87 10.34
CA LEU A 87 -14.04 -1.56 8.98
C LEU A 87 -15.20 -2.46 8.54
N ASP A 88 -16.24 -1.86 7.98
CA ASP A 88 -17.34 -2.60 7.36
C ASP A 88 -17.07 -2.84 5.87
N LEU A 89 -17.53 -3.97 5.34
CA LEU A 89 -17.38 -4.30 3.92
C LEU A 89 -18.12 -3.32 2.99
N GLY A 90 -19.24 -2.73 3.47
CA GLY A 90 -19.94 -1.67 2.76
C GLY A 90 -19.08 -0.41 2.62
N ASP A 91 -18.43 0.00 3.72
CA ASP A 91 -17.52 1.15 3.74
C ASP A 91 -16.34 0.95 2.78
N TYR A 92 -15.76 -0.25 2.76
CA TYR A 92 -14.66 -0.59 1.86
C TYR A 92 -15.06 -0.49 0.39
N LYS A 93 -16.22 -1.05 0.02
CA LYS A 93 -16.74 -1.01 -1.35
C LYS A 93 -16.97 0.43 -1.82
N ASN A 94 -17.59 1.26 -0.98
CA ASN A 94 -17.80 2.67 -1.27
C ASN A 94 -16.46 3.39 -1.46
N TYR A 95 -15.48 3.13 -0.59
CA TYR A 95 -14.16 3.73 -0.70
C TYR A 95 -13.41 3.33 -1.96
N ILE A 96 -13.48 2.07 -2.41
CA ILE A 96 -12.87 1.65 -3.68
C ILE A 96 -13.41 2.47 -4.85
N SER A 97 -14.72 2.76 -4.86
CA SER A 97 -15.33 3.55 -5.93
C SER A 97 -14.88 5.02 -5.92
N GLU A 98 -14.45 5.53 -4.77
CA GLU A 98 -13.90 6.88 -4.61
C GLU A 98 -12.37 6.92 -4.78
N LEU A 99 -11.71 5.76 -4.75
CA LEU A 99 -10.25 5.63 -4.63
C LEU A 99 -9.50 6.19 -5.84
N ASP A 100 -10.09 6.08 -7.03
CA ASP A 100 -9.56 6.69 -8.26
C ASP A 100 -9.45 8.23 -8.14
N GLN A 101 -10.20 8.86 -7.22
CA GLN A 101 -10.10 10.30 -6.93
C GLN A 101 -9.12 10.62 -5.80
N PHE A 102 -8.81 9.68 -4.90
CA PHE A 102 -8.00 9.88 -3.69
C PHE A 102 -6.53 9.43 -3.80
N GLN A 103 -6.17 8.59 -4.78
CA GLN A 103 -4.77 8.16 -4.97
C GLN A 103 -3.82 9.32 -5.32
N SER A 104 -4.34 10.49 -5.65
CA SER A 104 -3.60 11.74 -5.85
C SER A 104 -3.28 12.46 -4.53
N SER A 105 -2.82 11.72 -3.52
CA SER A 105 -2.03 12.35 -2.45
C SER A 105 -0.85 13.05 -3.11
N SER A 106 -0.83 14.39 -3.11
CA SER A 106 0.21 15.17 -3.79
C SER A 106 1.59 14.82 -3.22
N MET A 107 2.30 13.95 -3.93
CA MET A 107 3.71 13.67 -3.73
C MET A 107 4.51 14.70 -4.53
N MET A 108 5.59 15.19 -3.93
CA MET A 108 6.56 16.04 -4.60
C MET A 108 7.91 15.35 -4.51
N SER A 109 8.45 14.96 -5.65
CA SER A 109 9.79 14.37 -5.74
C SER A 109 10.80 15.32 -6.35
N LEU A 110 12.01 15.35 -5.80
CA LEU A 110 13.18 15.90 -6.48
C LEU A 110 14.34 14.90 -6.38
N THR A 111 14.90 14.53 -7.53
CA THR A 111 16.07 13.65 -7.63
C THR A 111 17.20 14.40 -8.34
N LEU A 112 18.39 14.46 -7.75
CA LEU A 112 19.56 15.07 -8.39
C LEU A 112 20.36 14.02 -9.17
N PHE A 113 20.80 12.95 -8.51
CA PHE A 113 21.54 11.84 -9.10
C PHE A 113 20.94 10.50 -8.66
N GLY A 114 20.31 9.78 -9.58
CA GLY A 114 19.67 8.50 -9.30
C GLY A 114 18.24 8.40 -9.82
N SER A 115 17.36 7.71 -9.11
CA SER A 115 15.97 7.49 -9.53
C SER A 115 14.95 7.58 -8.39
N ILE A 116 13.72 7.95 -8.74
CA ILE A 116 12.55 7.77 -7.88
C ILE A 116 11.46 7.05 -8.66
N THR A 117 10.88 6.01 -8.04
CA THR A 117 9.76 5.25 -8.60
C THR A 117 8.60 5.32 -7.63
N GLU A 118 7.58 6.12 -7.94
CA GLU A 118 6.49 6.40 -6.99
C GLU A 118 5.41 5.30 -6.96
N HIS A 119 5.35 4.44 -7.98
CA HIS A 119 4.27 3.48 -8.19
C HIS A 119 4.81 2.12 -8.65
N SER A 120 5.81 1.56 -7.94
CA SER A 120 6.27 0.22 -8.25
C SER A 120 5.22 -0.80 -7.79
N LEU A 121 4.71 -1.58 -8.74
CA LEU A 121 3.88 -2.73 -8.41
C LEU A 121 4.78 -3.87 -7.97
N PRO A 122 4.33 -4.73 -7.05
CA PRO A 122 4.95 -6.04 -6.86
C PRO A 122 5.00 -6.78 -8.20
N THR A 123 6.08 -7.49 -8.41
CA THR A 123 6.23 -8.38 -9.57
C THR A 123 5.23 -9.53 -9.49
N GLU A 124 4.84 -10.09 -10.64
CA GLU A 124 3.94 -11.25 -10.66
C GLU A 124 4.46 -12.41 -9.81
N ASN A 125 5.78 -12.61 -9.80
CA ASN A 125 6.41 -13.64 -8.97
C ASN A 125 6.26 -13.35 -7.47
N GLU A 126 6.50 -12.11 -7.03
CA GLU A 126 6.30 -11.71 -5.63
C GLU A 126 4.84 -11.89 -5.19
N GLU A 127 3.88 -11.58 -6.08
CA GLU A 127 2.45 -11.79 -5.82
C GLU A 127 2.09 -13.27 -5.66
N VAL A 128 2.53 -14.10 -6.62
CA VAL A 128 2.23 -15.53 -6.63
C VAL A 128 2.90 -16.23 -5.44
N GLU A 129 4.15 -15.91 -5.15
CA GLU A 129 4.88 -16.45 -4.00
C GLU A 129 4.23 -16.03 -2.68
N GLY A 130 3.86 -14.75 -2.55
CA GLY A 130 3.15 -14.24 -1.37
C GLY A 130 1.82 -14.96 -1.15
N LEU A 131 1.00 -15.13 -2.20
CA LEU A 131 -0.26 -15.87 -2.12
C LEU A 131 -0.04 -17.34 -1.76
N ALA A 132 0.92 -18.01 -2.39
CA ALA A 132 1.23 -19.42 -2.14
C ALA A 132 1.67 -19.64 -0.69
N LEU A 133 2.55 -18.78 -0.16
CA LEU A 133 3.01 -18.83 1.23
C LEU A 133 1.85 -18.65 2.21
N GLN A 134 0.98 -17.65 2.00
CA GLN A 134 -0.12 -17.38 2.92
C GLN A 134 -1.21 -18.45 2.88
N ARG A 135 -1.45 -19.07 1.71
CA ARG A 135 -2.30 -20.27 1.59
C ARG A 135 -1.71 -21.45 2.35
N HIS A 136 -0.40 -21.68 2.22
CA HIS A 136 0.30 -22.74 2.95
C HIS A 136 0.20 -22.57 4.47
N PHE A 137 0.25 -21.33 4.98
CA PHE A 137 0.07 -21.03 6.40
C PHE A 137 -1.39 -21.09 6.87
N GLY A 138 -2.37 -21.26 5.97
CA GLY A 138 -3.79 -21.29 6.30
C GLY A 138 -4.40 -19.92 6.58
N ASN A 139 -3.67 -18.83 6.29
CA ASN A 139 -4.19 -17.46 6.44
C ASN A 139 -5.12 -17.06 5.29
N ILE A 140 -5.00 -17.74 4.14
CA ILE A 140 -5.86 -17.55 2.96
C ILE A 140 -6.47 -18.90 2.60
N SER A 141 -7.80 -18.96 2.50
CA SER A 141 -8.52 -20.16 2.09
C SER A 141 -8.19 -20.54 0.63
N GLU A 142 -8.47 -21.79 0.22
CA GLU A 142 -8.22 -22.20 -1.16
C GLU A 142 -9.09 -21.40 -2.17
N ASP A 143 -10.35 -21.15 -1.82
CA ASP A 143 -11.30 -20.42 -2.67
C ASP A 143 -10.94 -18.93 -2.77
N SER A 144 -10.61 -18.29 -1.65
CA SER A 144 -10.11 -16.90 -1.64
C SER A 144 -8.80 -16.79 -2.43
N GLY A 145 -7.90 -17.77 -2.28
CA GLY A 145 -6.64 -17.83 -3.02
C GLY A 145 -6.83 -17.88 -4.54
N ARG A 146 -7.75 -18.72 -5.03
CA ARG A 146 -8.08 -18.81 -6.46
C ARG A 146 -8.66 -17.51 -7.02
N ILE A 147 -9.47 -16.80 -6.22
CA ILE A 147 -10.00 -15.49 -6.63
C ILE A 147 -8.85 -14.47 -6.69
N LEU A 148 -7.98 -14.42 -5.68
CA LEU A 148 -6.84 -13.50 -5.64
C LEU A 148 -5.87 -13.70 -6.81
N GLU A 149 -5.65 -14.93 -7.26
CA GLU A 149 -4.82 -15.23 -8.44
C GLU A 149 -5.31 -14.50 -9.72
N LEU A 150 -6.62 -14.26 -9.86
CA LEU A 150 -7.18 -13.48 -10.98
C LEU A 150 -6.74 -12.01 -10.98
N GLY A 151 -6.34 -11.50 -9.81
CA GLY A 151 -5.87 -10.13 -9.60
C GLY A 151 -4.37 -9.94 -9.84
N VAL A 152 -3.59 -11.01 -10.01
CA VAL A 152 -2.13 -10.92 -10.22
C VAL A 152 -1.84 -10.13 -11.51
N GLY A 153 -0.88 -9.21 -11.44
CA GLY A 153 -0.54 -8.31 -12.54
C GLY A 153 -1.59 -7.23 -12.84
N ARG A 154 -2.69 -7.17 -12.07
CA ARG A 154 -3.74 -6.14 -12.22
C ARG A 154 -3.52 -4.97 -11.26
N THR A 155 -4.04 -3.81 -11.65
CA THR A 155 -3.87 -2.54 -10.93
C THR A 155 -5.20 -1.85 -10.63
N GLY A 156 -5.16 -0.84 -9.74
CA GLY A 156 -6.27 0.07 -9.49
C GLY A 156 -7.52 -0.60 -8.94
N ALA A 157 -8.69 -0.10 -9.35
CA ALA A 157 -9.99 -0.57 -8.88
C ALA A 157 -10.21 -2.09 -9.12
N HIS A 158 -9.68 -2.64 -10.21
CA HIS A 158 -9.85 -4.07 -10.51
C HIS A 158 -9.16 -4.94 -9.45
N ARG A 159 -7.92 -4.60 -9.09
CA ARG A 159 -7.16 -5.28 -8.02
C ARG A 159 -7.94 -5.28 -6.71
N ASN A 160 -8.45 -4.12 -6.30
CA ASN A 160 -9.20 -3.99 -5.05
C ASN A 160 -10.55 -4.72 -5.09
N SER A 161 -11.19 -4.80 -6.25
CA SER A 161 -12.43 -5.55 -6.42
C SER A 161 -12.23 -7.06 -6.26
N VAL A 162 -11.08 -7.58 -6.70
CA VAL A 162 -10.70 -8.99 -6.51
C VAL A 162 -10.46 -9.29 -5.04
N VAL A 163 -9.75 -8.42 -4.32
CA VAL A 163 -9.54 -8.55 -2.87
C VAL A 163 -10.87 -8.58 -2.12
N TYR A 164 -11.80 -7.70 -2.47
CA TYR A 164 -13.15 -7.69 -1.91
C TYR A 164 -13.92 -8.99 -2.18
N GLN A 165 -13.88 -9.50 -3.40
CA GLN A 165 -14.55 -10.76 -3.77
C GLN A 165 -13.95 -11.96 -3.04
N ALA A 166 -12.62 -12.00 -2.89
CA ALA A 166 -11.94 -13.07 -2.19
C ALA A 166 -12.37 -13.17 -0.71
N LEU A 167 -12.61 -12.02 -0.07
CA LEU A 167 -13.07 -11.97 1.33
C LEU A 167 -14.55 -12.34 1.49
N GLN A 168 -15.37 -12.23 0.43
CA GLN A 168 -16.75 -12.71 0.45
C GLN A 168 -16.86 -14.22 0.27
N ALA A 169 -15.85 -14.85 -0.34
CA ALA A 169 -15.83 -16.26 -0.64
C ALA A 169 -15.23 -17.13 0.48
N GLY A 170 -14.40 -16.54 1.35
CA GLY A 170 -13.80 -17.19 2.52
C GLY A 170 -14.64 -16.99 3.77
#